data_AF-A0A9D3Z8X6-F1
#
_entry.id   AF-A0A9D3Z8X6-F1
#
_cell.length_a   1.000
_cell.length_b   1.000
_cell.length_c   1.000
_cell.angle_alpha   90.00
_cell.angle_beta   90.00
_cell.angle_gamma   90.00
#
_symmetry.space_group_name_H-M   'P 1'
#
loop_
_entity.id
_entity.type
_entity.pdbx_description
1 polymer ?
#
loop_
_entity_poly.entity_id
_entity_poly.type
_entity_poly.pdbx_seq_one_letter_code
_entity_poly.pdbx_strand_id
1 'polypeptide(L)'
;MISTNEELFIQLFFPFIQLESLDLSKTNIATLPKKTFTSNPNLKLLNLSGNNIVHVSLDLNDLNNLEILDLNSNSLLDLDPNFLSQFASITLNASIKFVDSQIIQCSTCEHHGTVKWIVGHRDKVIGYNNITCISMNTKAVAITESVEQNLFEICNKHIYVRNTIIVSILTTFCGVCIGLCLIVGFIRRRRTGLNRRKKQLLIDRIANNELHYAAFILFSSQDDEFVRSCVYAKFEEYMHHEIDCNRE
;
A
#
# COMPACT_ATOMS: atom_id res chain seq x y z
N MET A 1 -20.34 12.34 19.19
CA MET A 1 -20.95 12.87 20.43
C MET A 1 -20.10 12.37 21.57
N ILE A 2 -19.51 13.28 22.35
CA ILE A 2 -18.75 12.97 23.57
C ILE A 2 -19.79 12.60 24.66
N SER A 3 -19.53 11.59 25.48
CA SER A 3 -20.46 11.23 26.55
C SER A 3 -20.50 12.33 27.63
N THR A 4 -21.65 12.54 28.27
CA THR A 4 -21.81 13.56 29.33
C THR A 4 -20.79 13.42 30.47
N ASN A 5 -20.32 12.19 30.72
CA ASN A 5 -19.29 11.90 31.73
C ASN A 5 -17.89 12.36 31.30
N GLU A 6 -17.53 12.25 30.02
CA GLU A 6 -16.27 12.77 29.50
C GLU A 6 -16.22 14.29 29.55
N GLU A 7 -17.33 14.96 29.22
CA GLU A 7 -17.42 16.41 29.28
C GLU A 7 -17.31 16.93 30.71
N LEU A 8 -17.97 16.26 31.66
CA LEU A 8 -17.83 16.55 33.08
C LEU A 8 -16.38 16.39 33.55
N PHE A 9 -15.70 15.32 33.10
CA PHE A 9 -14.31 15.06 33.47
C PHE A 9 -13.35 16.14 32.95
N ILE A 10 -13.54 16.63 31.73
CA ILE A 10 -12.77 17.76 31.18
C ILE A 10 -13.00 19.03 32.01
N GLN A 11 -14.26 19.30 32.39
CA GLN A 11 -14.60 20.47 33.19
C GLN A 11 -13.99 20.48 34.58
N LEU A 12 -13.64 19.31 35.14
CA LEU A 12 -12.99 19.22 36.46
C LEU A 12 -11.67 20.00 36.50
N PHE A 13 -10.87 19.93 35.42
CA PHE A 13 -9.52 20.51 35.40
C PHE A 13 -9.45 21.88 34.74
N PHE A 14 -10.51 22.27 34.03
CA PHE A 14 -10.61 23.53 33.29
C PHE A 14 -10.27 24.79 34.11
N PRO A 15 -10.71 24.95 35.38
CA PRO A 15 -10.43 26.16 36.15
C PRO A 15 -8.98 26.27 36.65
N PHE A 16 -8.24 25.16 36.70
CA PHE A 16 -6.92 25.10 37.33
C PHE A 16 -5.79 25.44 36.35
N ILE A 17 -5.79 26.67 35.83
CA ILE A 17 -4.83 27.14 34.82
C ILE A 17 -3.39 27.17 35.37
N GLN A 18 -3.23 27.35 36.69
CA GLN A 18 -1.95 27.33 37.39
C GLN A 18 -1.53 25.95 37.91
N LEU A 19 -2.23 24.87 37.50
CA LEU A 19 -1.91 23.52 37.94
C LEU A 19 -0.53 23.09 37.44
N GLU A 20 0.40 22.84 38.36
CA GLU A 20 1.76 22.36 38.04
C GLU A 20 1.95 20.87 38.30
N SER A 21 1.23 20.31 39.28
CA SER A 21 1.36 18.91 39.66
C SER A 21 -0.02 18.32 39.89
N LEU A 22 -0.28 17.17 39.28
CA LEU A 22 -1.54 16.46 39.39
C LEU A 22 -1.28 14.98 39.65
N ASP A 23 -1.78 14.49 40.79
CA ASP A 23 -1.78 13.07 41.13
C ASP A 23 -3.19 12.48 41.01
N LEU A 24 -3.34 11.58 40.05
CA LEU A 24 -4.54 10.77 39.82
C LEU A 24 -4.21 9.28 39.95
N SER A 25 -3.15 8.93 40.67
CA SER A 25 -2.76 7.53 40.83
C SER A 25 -3.80 6.74 41.62
N LYS A 26 -3.99 5.46 41.24
CA LYS A 26 -4.90 4.52 41.91
C LYS A 26 -6.35 5.00 42.01
N THR A 27 -6.83 5.67 40.96
CA THR A 27 -8.20 6.20 40.87
C THR A 27 -9.11 5.36 39.97
N ASN A 28 -8.66 4.17 39.53
CA ASN A 28 -9.37 3.26 38.62
C ASN A 28 -9.72 3.88 37.26
N ILE A 29 -8.94 4.85 36.79
CA ILE A 29 -9.13 5.46 35.48
C ILE A 29 -8.85 4.41 34.39
N ALA A 30 -9.82 4.15 33.51
CA ALA A 30 -9.63 3.28 32.35
C ALA A 30 -9.33 4.06 31.08
N THR A 31 -9.90 5.26 30.95
CA THR A 31 -9.79 6.13 29.77
C THR A 31 -9.76 7.59 30.19
N LEU A 32 -8.96 8.40 29.51
CA LEU A 32 -8.93 9.85 29.70
C LEU A 32 -9.44 10.54 28.43
N PRO A 33 -10.44 11.43 28.52
CA PRO A 33 -10.84 12.25 27.38
C PRO A 33 -9.64 12.97 26.78
N LYS A 34 -9.54 13.01 25.45
CA LYS A 34 -8.38 13.58 24.75
C LYS A 34 -8.06 15.02 25.17
N LYS A 35 -9.09 15.79 25.52
CA LYS A 35 -9.00 17.21 25.88
C LYS A 35 -8.93 17.49 27.38
N THR A 36 -8.64 16.49 28.21
CA THR A 36 -8.69 16.64 29.67
C THR A 36 -7.80 17.77 30.19
N PHE A 37 -6.60 17.93 29.62
CA PHE A 37 -5.59 18.86 30.15
C PHE A 37 -5.27 20.04 29.22
N THR A 38 -6.13 20.33 28.23
CA THR A 38 -5.90 21.43 27.26
C THR A 38 -5.85 22.82 27.92
N SER A 39 -6.42 22.96 29.12
CA SER A 39 -6.47 24.21 29.88
C SER A 39 -5.41 24.28 30.99
N ASN A 40 -4.50 23.31 31.07
CA ASN A 40 -3.48 23.19 32.13
C ASN A 40 -2.05 23.28 31.56
N PRO A 41 -1.68 24.37 30.85
CA PRO A 41 -0.39 24.44 30.14
C PRO A 41 0.82 24.47 31.08
N ASN A 42 0.62 24.76 32.37
CA ASN A 42 1.68 24.82 33.38
C ASN A 42 1.97 23.45 34.03
N LEU A 43 1.27 22.39 33.63
CA LEU A 43 1.42 21.07 34.22
C LEU A 43 2.81 20.51 33.94
N LYS A 44 3.57 20.22 35.00
CA LYS A 44 4.92 19.64 35.00
C LYS A 44 4.91 18.18 35.38
N LEU A 45 4.08 17.79 36.35
CA LEU A 45 3.98 16.42 36.82
C LEU A 45 2.56 15.91 36.67
N LEU A 46 2.40 14.81 35.93
CA LEU A 46 1.16 14.07 35.80
C LEU A 46 1.37 12.62 36.23
N ASN A 47 0.83 12.26 37.40
CA ASN A 47 0.88 10.90 37.91
C ASN A 47 -0.45 10.18 37.63
N LEU A 48 -0.41 9.22 36.70
CA LEU A 48 -1.52 8.33 36.32
C LEU A 48 -1.23 6.88 36.71
N SER A 49 -0.28 6.64 37.61
CA SER A 49 0.14 5.29 37.96
C SER A 49 -0.93 4.49 38.72
N GLY A 50 -0.91 3.16 38.61
CA GLY A 50 -1.83 2.29 39.35
C GLY A 50 -3.29 2.41 38.89
N ASN A 51 -3.52 2.78 37.62
CA ASN A 51 -4.85 2.86 37.03
C ASN A 51 -5.09 1.68 36.06
N ASN A 52 -6.19 1.71 35.31
CA ASN A 52 -6.60 0.65 34.39
C ASN A 52 -6.48 1.12 32.92
N ILE A 53 -5.55 2.01 32.62
CA ILE A 53 -5.41 2.61 31.29
C ILE A 53 -4.86 1.56 30.33
N VAL A 54 -5.60 1.31 29.24
CA VAL A 54 -5.20 0.38 28.17
C VAL A 54 -4.56 1.12 27.00
N HIS A 55 -5.07 2.32 26.70
CA HIS A 55 -4.58 3.19 25.64
C HIS A 55 -4.47 4.62 26.15
N VAL A 56 -3.38 5.30 25.83
CA VAL A 56 -3.21 6.72 26.17
C VAL A 56 -3.79 7.59 25.06
N SER A 57 -4.95 8.18 25.32
CA SER A 57 -5.71 9.02 24.38
C SER A 57 -5.49 10.53 24.57
N LEU A 58 -4.58 10.93 25.46
CA LEU A 58 -4.31 12.33 25.78
C LEU A 58 -3.69 13.08 24.60
N ASP A 59 -4.16 14.30 24.36
CA ASP A 59 -3.43 15.24 23.51
C ASP A 59 -2.36 15.95 24.34
N LEU A 60 -1.11 15.79 23.95
CA LEU A 60 0.01 16.40 24.68
C LEU A 60 0.46 17.75 24.11
N ASN A 61 -0.15 18.20 23.01
CA ASN A 61 0.25 19.43 22.32
C ASN A 61 0.20 20.69 23.20
N ASP A 62 -0.69 20.71 24.20
CA ASP A 62 -0.86 21.85 25.11
C ASP A 62 0.01 21.72 26.39
N LEU A 63 0.64 20.56 26.61
CA LEU A 63 1.42 20.23 27.81
C LEU A 63 2.92 20.52 27.64
N ASN A 64 3.24 21.71 27.15
CA ASN A 64 4.61 22.11 26.80
C ASN A 64 5.59 22.18 27.99
N ASN A 65 5.06 22.27 29.22
CA ASN A 65 5.85 22.31 30.45
C ASN A 65 5.95 20.94 31.14
N LEU A 66 5.41 19.87 30.55
CA LEU A 66 5.38 18.56 31.19
C LEU A 66 6.79 17.99 31.30
N GLU A 67 7.20 17.71 32.53
CA GLU A 67 8.50 17.13 32.87
C GLU A 67 8.38 15.64 33.17
N ILE A 68 7.31 15.21 33.83
CA ILE A 68 7.12 13.81 34.23
C ILE A 68 5.70 13.35 33.93
N LEU A 69 5.60 12.24 33.19
CA LEU A 69 4.37 11.47 33.00
C LEU A 69 4.57 10.06 33.55
N ASP A 70 3.91 9.75 34.68
CA ASP A 70 3.94 8.40 35.27
C ASP A 70 2.70 7.60 34.89
N LEU A 71 2.89 6.59 34.05
CA LEU A 71 1.89 5.62 33.58
C LEU A 71 2.17 4.21 34.15
N ASN A 72 3.04 4.07 35.14
CA ASN A 72 3.38 2.78 35.75
C ASN A 72 2.15 2.04 36.29
N SER A 73 2.17 0.70 36.28
CA SER A 73 1.10 -0.12 36.86
C SER A 73 -0.26 0.18 36.22
N ASN A 74 -0.28 0.21 34.90
CA ASN A 74 -1.48 0.31 34.06
C ASN A 74 -1.56 -0.91 33.15
N SER A 75 -2.69 -1.10 32.46
CA SER A 75 -2.92 -2.22 31.55
C SER A 75 -2.55 -1.88 30.09
N LEU A 76 -1.47 -1.11 29.89
CA LEU A 76 -1.08 -0.59 28.57
C LEU A 76 -0.68 -1.73 27.63
N LEU A 77 -1.42 -1.93 26.54
CA LEU A 77 -1.11 -2.95 25.53
C LEU A 77 -0.01 -2.49 24.57
N ASP A 78 -0.08 -1.24 24.15
CA ASP A 78 0.88 -0.60 23.27
C ASP A 78 0.83 0.93 23.47
N LEU A 79 1.85 1.63 22.98
CA LEU A 79 1.90 3.08 22.95
C LEU A 79 1.57 3.57 21.54
N ASP A 80 0.48 4.31 21.40
CA ASP A 80 0.04 4.85 20.12
C ASP A 80 1.17 5.67 19.45
N PRO A 81 1.49 5.44 18.16
CA PRO A 81 2.54 6.18 17.47
C PRO A 81 2.34 7.70 17.45
N ASN A 82 1.09 8.18 17.41
CA ASN A 82 0.78 9.60 17.48
C ASN A 82 1.08 10.13 18.89
N PHE A 83 0.71 9.41 19.94
CA PHE A 83 1.08 9.77 21.31
C PHE A 83 2.60 9.85 21.48
N LEU A 84 3.34 8.85 20.99
CA LEU A 84 4.80 8.81 21.05
C LEU A 84 5.47 9.95 20.27
N SER A 85 4.95 10.29 19.09
CA SER A 85 5.45 11.42 18.30
C SER A 85 5.15 12.76 18.95
N GLN A 86 3.96 12.94 19.53
CA GLN A 86 3.64 14.10 20.35
C GLN A 86 4.61 14.18 21.54
N PHE A 87 4.73 13.13 22.35
CA PHE A 87 5.61 13.08 23.53
C PHE A 87 7.08 13.40 23.19
N ALA A 88 7.57 12.89 22.07
CA ALA A 88 8.92 13.22 21.58
C ALA A 88 9.11 14.73 21.37
N SER A 89 8.06 15.42 20.93
CA SER A 89 8.07 16.84 20.56
C SER A 89 7.67 17.85 21.65
N ILE A 90 7.02 17.43 22.75
CA ILE A 90 6.42 18.38 23.72
C ILE A 90 7.46 19.28 24.39
N THR A 91 8.55 18.67 24.89
CA THR A 91 9.70 19.37 25.46
C THR A 91 10.88 18.41 25.52
N LEU A 92 12.09 18.98 25.57
CA LEU A 92 13.34 18.22 25.64
C LEU A 92 13.50 17.49 26.98
N ASN A 93 12.94 18.04 28.07
CA ASN A 93 13.13 17.52 29.43
C ASN A 93 12.04 16.53 29.88
N ALA A 94 11.07 16.24 29.02
CA ALA A 94 9.95 15.37 29.36
C ALA A 94 10.44 13.92 29.51
N SER A 95 10.12 13.34 30.65
CA SER A 95 10.40 11.96 31.00
C SER A 95 9.10 11.19 31.20
N ILE A 96 9.02 10.01 30.60
CA ILE A 96 7.90 9.09 30.74
C ILE A 96 8.33 7.88 31.55
N LYS A 97 7.43 7.41 32.40
CA LYS A 97 7.58 6.18 33.15
C LYS A 97 6.41 5.27 32.83
N PHE A 98 6.68 4.14 32.21
CA PHE A 98 5.71 3.08 31.99
C PHE A 98 6.41 1.80 32.42
N VAL A 99 5.99 1.23 33.55
CA VAL A 99 6.48 -0.07 34.01
C VAL A 99 5.28 -1.00 34.02
N ASP A 100 5.31 -1.94 33.08
CA ASP A 100 4.92 -3.32 33.31
C ASP A 100 5.59 -4.19 32.22
N SER A 101 6.70 -4.82 32.61
CA SER A 101 7.56 -5.76 31.86
C SER A 101 6.85 -6.92 31.17
N GLN A 102 5.53 -7.06 31.35
CA GLN A 102 4.72 -8.21 30.97
C GLN A 102 3.70 -7.91 29.86
N ILE A 103 3.55 -6.66 29.41
CA ILE A 103 2.49 -6.33 28.43
C ILE A 103 3.04 -5.85 27.09
N ILE A 104 4.16 -5.13 27.05
CA ILE A 104 4.79 -4.73 25.78
C ILE A 104 5.17 -5.99 25.00
N GLN A 105 4.46 -6.26 23.91
CA GLN A 105 4.80 -7.34 22.99
C GLN A 105 5.88 -6.84 22.02
N CYS A 106 6.81 -7.72 21.62
CA CYS A 106 7.84 -7.43 20.63
C CYS A 106 8.03 -8.63 19.70
N SER A 107 6.90 -9.19 19.27
CA SER A 107 6.83 -10.43 18.48
C SER A 107 6.37 -10.19 17.04
N THR A 108 5.62 -9.13 16.77
CA THR A 108 5.05 -8.80 15.45
C THR A 108 5.46 -7.41 15.00
N CYS A 109 5.31 -7.13 13.69
CA CYS A 109 5.64 -5.83 13.10
C CYS A 109 4.87 -4.65 13.70
N GLU A 110 3.66 -4.88 14.23
CA GLU A 110 2.83 -3.83 14.84
C GLU A 110 3.55 -3.13 16.01
N HIS A 111 4.36 -3.88 16.75
CA HIS A 111 5.12 -3.36 17.89
C HIS A 111 6.42 -2.63 17.52
N HIS A 112 6.83 -2.67 16.24
CA HIS A 112 8.09 -2.06 15.80
C HIS A 112 8.16 -0.57 16.12
N GLY A 113 7.06 0.17 15.95
CA GLY A 113 6.99 1.61 16.23
C GLY A 113 7.34 1.93 17.69
N THR A 114 6.69 1.24 18.63
CA THR A 114 6.91 1.43 20.07
C THR A 114 8.33 1.04 20.47
N VAL A 115 8.80 -0.14 20.05
CA VAL A 115 10.17 -0.60 20.36
C VAL A 115 11.20 0.37 19.78
N LYS A 116 11.04 0.80 18.53
CA LYS A 116 11.91 1.77 17.87
C LYS A 116 11.95 3.10 18.63
N TRP A 117 10.79 3.58 19.08
CA TRP A 117 10.72 4.82 19.85
C TRP A 117 11.46 4.70 21.18
N ILE A 118 11.24 3.62 21.93
CA ILE A 118 11.89 3.37 23.23
C ILE A 118 13.41 3.30 23.06
N VAL A 119 13.88 2.57 22.05
CA VAL A 119 15.31 2.45 21.72
C VAL A 119 15.92 3.79 21.32
N GLY A 120 15.15 4.64 20.61
CA GLY A 120 15.59 5.95 20.12
C GLY A 120 15.50 7.10 21.13
N HIS A 121 14.72 6.96 22.20
CA HIS A 121 14.46 8.00 23.21
C HIS A 121 14.75 7.51 24.64
N ARG A 122 15.87 6.77 24.82
CA ARG A 122 16.21 6.13 26.10
C ARG A 122 16.33 7.12 27.25
N ASP A 123 16.80 8.33 26.96
CA ASP A 123 16.94 9.46 27.87
C ASP A 123 15.59 9.96 28.41
N LYS A 124 14.53 9.83 27.63
CA LYS A 124 13.16 10.18 28.04
C LYS A 124 12.48 9.07 28.84
N VAL A 125 13.04 7.88 28.92
CA VAL A 125 12.38 6.72 29.53
C VAL A 125 13.00 6.43 30.90
N ILE A 126 12.23 6.73 31.96
CA ILE A 126 12.65 6.49 33.34
C ILE A 126 12.76 4.98 33.58
N GLY A 127 13.95 4.50 33.94
CA GLY A 127 14.19 3.09 34.22
C GLY A 127 14.35 2.20 32.99
N TYR A 128 14.76 2.76 31.84
CA TYR A 128 15.02 2.06 30.58
C TYR A 128 15.67 0.67 30.72
N ASN A 129 16.71 0.55 31.57
CA ASN A 129 17.45 -0.70 31.76
C ASN A 129 16.63 -1.88 32.31
N ASN A 130 15.47 -1.59 32.91
CA ASN A 130 14.58 -2.61 33.48
C ASN A 130 13.39 -2.93 32.56
N ILE A 131 13.33 -2.31 31.38
CA ILE A 131 12.23 -2.50 30.44
C ILE A 131 12.48 -3.76 29.61
N THR A 132 11.49 -4.65 29.65
CA THR A 132 11.47 -5.87 28.86
C THR A 132 10.20 -5.94 28.02
N CYS A 133 10.25 -6.70 26.95
CA CYS A 133 9.12 -7.01 26.09
C CYS A 133 8.96 -8.52 25.91
N ILE A 134 7.75 -8.97 25.59
CA ILE A 134 7.44 -10.38 25.33
C ILE A 134 7.73 -10.72 23.88
N SER A 135 8.68 -11.63 23.66
CA SER A 135 9.00 -12.17 22.33
C SER A 135 8.07 -13.34 21.96
N MET A 136 8.15 -13.84 20.71
CA MET A 136 7.32 -14.94 20.19
C MET A 136 7.30 -16.20 21.08
N ASN A 137 8.38 -16.44 21.83
CA ASN A 137 8.52 -17.61 22.72
C ASN A 137 7.97 -17.35 24.14
N THR A 138 7.15 -16.32 24.34
CA THR A 138 6.63 -15.87 25.65
C THR A 138 7.72 -15.53 26.68
N LYS A 139 8.97 -15.35 26.24
CA LYS A 139 10.09 -14.95 27.09
C LYS A 139 10.17 -13.44 27.13
N ALA A 140 10.31 -12.88 28.33
CA ALA A 140 10.67 -11.48 28.51
C ALA A 140 12.12 -11.27 28.05
N VAL A 141 12.33 -10.29 27.17
CA VAL A 141 13.63 -9.91 26.61
C VAL A 141 13.83 -8.41 26.83
N ALA A 142 15.05 -7.99 27.20
CA ALA A 142 15.36 -6.57 27.33
C ALA A 142 15.20 -5.84 26.00
N ILE A 143 14.68 -4.61 26.03
CA ILE A 143 14.53 -3.79 24.82
C ILE A 143 15.88 -3.22 24.41
N THR A 144 16.45 -3.75 23.33
CA THR A 144 17.76 -3.36 22.77
C THR A 144 17.64 -3.01 21.28
N GLU A 145 18.68 -2.39 20.73
CA GLU A 145 18.82 -2.19 19.27
C GLU A 145 18.68 -3.49 18.47
N SER A 146 19.19 -4.61 19.00
CA SER A 146 19.06 -5.90 18.33
C SER A 146 17.61 -6.39 18.25
N VAL A 147 16.77 -6.11 19.27
CA VAL A 147 15.34 -6.44 19.22
C VAL A 147 14.61 -5.57 18.20
N GLU A 148 14.95 -4.29 18.12
CA GLU A 148 14.41 -3.36 17.11
C GLU A 148 14.76 -3.82 15.69
N GLN A 149 16.02 -4.22 15.44
CA GLN A 149 16.46 -4.74 14.15
C GLN A 149 15.72 -6.03 13.75
N ASN A 150 15.55 -6.96 14.69
CA ASN A 150 14.78 -8.19 14.44
C ASN A 150 13.33 -7.88 14.03
N LEU A 151 12.69 -6.90 14.68
CA LEU A 151 11.35 -6.44 14.33
C LEU A 151 11.31 -5.76 12.95
N PHE A 152 12.33 -4.96 12.62
CA PHE A 152 12.47 -4.35 11.30
C PHE A 152 12.58 -5.40 10.20
N GLU A 153 13.33 -6.48 10.42
CA GLU A 153 13.40 -7.61 9.49
C GLU A 153 12.04 -8.31 9.32
N ILE A 154 11.30 -8.54 10.41
CA ILE A 154 9.94 -9.11 10.36
C ILE A 154 9.03 -8.21 9.49
N CYS A 155 9.06 -6.90 9.71
CA CYS A 155 8.29 -5.93 8.92
C CYS A 155 8.62 -5.98 7.42
N ASN A 156 9.91 -6.01 7.08
CA ASN A 156 10.35 -6.01 5.69
C ASN A 156 10.11 -7.35 5.00
N LYS A 157 10.12 -8.47 5.73
CA LYS A 157 9.82 -9.79 5.17
C LYS A 157 8.40 -9.84 4.59
N HIS A 158 7.42 -9.26 5.27
CA HIS A 158 6.05 -9.18 4.75
C HIS A 158 5.96 -8.38 3.44
N ILE A 159 6.70 -7.26 3.36
CA ILE A 159 6.73 -6.40 2.16
C ILE A 159 7.46 -7.10 1.00
N TYR A 160 8.61 -7.73 1.28
CA TYR A 160 9.40 -8.46 0.30
C TYR A 160 8.59 -9.60 -0.32
N VAL A 161 7.96 -10.45 0.51
CA VAL A 161 7.13 -11.57 0.04
C VAL A 161 5.98 -11.08 -0.85
N ARG A 162 5.27 -10.03 -0.43
CA ARG A 162 4.19 -9.43 -1.24
C ARG A 162 4.70 -8.95 -2.61
N ASN A 163 5.82 -8.25 -2.63
CA ASN A 163 6.40 -7.71 -3.87
C ASN A 163 6.88 -8.82 -4.79
N THR A 164 7.53 -9.87 -4.26
CA THR A 164 7.96 -11.04 -5.05
C THR A 164 6.79 -11.72 -5.72
N ILE A 165 5.67 -11.93 -4.99
CA ILE A 165 4.44 -12.54 -5.56
C ILE A 165 3.92 -11.70 -6.73
N ILE A 166 3.83 -10.38 -6.57
CA ILE A 166 3.35 -9.47 -7.63
C ILE A 166 4.24 -9.56 -8.87
N VAL A 167 5.57 -9.51 -8.70
CA VAL A 167 6.53 -9.62 -9.82
C VAL A 167 6.41 -10.98 -10.52
N SER A 168 6.25 -12.08 -9.79
CA SER A 168 6.03 -13.41 -10.37
C SER A 168 4.74 -13.49 -11.20
N ILE A 169 3.67 -12.83 -10.77
CA ILE A 169 2.40 -12.78 -11.53
C ILE A 169 2.55 -11.95 -12.81
N LEU A 170 3.22 -10.80 -12.74
CA LEU A 170 3.43 -9.94 -13.92
C LEU A 170 4.32 -10.58 -14.98
N THR A 171 5.39 -11.26 -14.54
CA THR A 171 6.32 -11.95 -15.45
C THR A 171 5.66 -13.13 -16.16
N THR A 172 4.85 -13.91 -15.44
CA THR A 172 4.08 -15.01 -16.04
C THR A 172 3.02 -14.50 -17.02
N PHE A 173 2.26 -13.45 -16.66
CA PHE A 173 1.29 -12.83 -17.56
C PHE A 173 1.95 -12.29 -18.84
N CYS A 174 3.09 -11.61 -18.72
CA CYS A 174 3.84 -11.11 -19.87
C CYS A 174 4.30 -12.24 -20.80
N GLY A 175 4.82 -13.33 -20.22
CA GLY A 175 5.23 -14.52 -20.98
C GLY A 175 4.08 -15.15 -21.78
N VAL A 176 2.89 -15.26 -21.17
CA VAL A 176 1.68 -15.76 -21.84
C VAL A 176 1.27 -14.84 -22.99
N CYS A 177 1.25 -13.52 -22.77
CA CYS A 177 0.92 -12.54 -23.80
C CYS A 177 1.88 -12.60 -24.99
N ILE A 178 3.19 -12.68 -24.74
CA ILE A 178 4.21 -12.83 -25.79
C ILE A 178 3.98 -14.13 -26.56
N GLY A 179 3.75 -15.25 -25.86
CA GLY A 179 3.45 -16.54 -26.48
C GLY A 179 2.22 -16.48 -27.39
N LEU A 180 1.13 -15.87 -26.93
CA LEU A 180 -0.09 -15.69 -27.72
C LEU A 180 0.16 -14.79 -28.94
N CYS A 181 0.89 -13.69 -28.79
CA CYS A 181 1.26 -12.81 -29.90
C CYS A 181 2.10 -13.54 -30.95
N LEU A 182 3.05 -14.37 -30.54
CA LEU A 182 3.86 -15.19 -31.44
C LEU A 182 3.02 -16.24 -32.16
N ILE A 183 2.12 -16.93 -31.46
CA ILE A 183 1.20 -17.92 -32.06
C ILE A 183 0.29 -17.24 -33.09
N VAL A 184 -0.35 -16.13 -32.72
CA VAL A 184 -1.21 -15.36 -33.63
C VAL A 184 -0.41 -14.84 -34.83
N GLY A 185 0.80 -14.33 -34.59
CA GLY A 185 1.72 -13.89 -35.64
C GLY A 185 2.10 -15.02 -36.61
N PHE A 186 2.41 -16.21 -36.10
CA PHE A 186 2.71 -17.39 -36.90
C PHE A 186 1.51 -17.84 -37.74
N ILE A 187 0.32 -17.92 -37.13
CA ILE A 187 -0.93 -18.26 -37.84
C ILE A 187 -1.20 -17.24 -38.95
N ARG A 188 -1.08 -15.94 -38.66
CA ARG A 188 -1.26 -14.87 -39.65
C ARG A 188 -0.26 -15.01 -40.79
N ARG A 189 1.04 -15.20 -40.49
CA ARG A 189 2.09 -15.35 -41.50
C ARG A 189 1.89 -16.58 -42.38
N ARG A 190 1.46 -17.70 -41.80
CA ARG A 190 1.14 -18.92 -42.55
C ARG A 190 -0.08 -18.70 -43.46
N ARG A 191 -1.12 -18.03 -42.96
CA ARG A 191 -2.34 -17.73 -43.72
C ARG A 191 -2.06 -16.75 -44.87
N THR A 192 -1.30 -15.69 -44.63
CA THR A 192 -0.90 -14.75 -45.69
C THR A 192 0.00 -15.42 -46.72
N GLY A 193 0.94 -16.28 -46.30
CA GLY A 193 1.78 -17.07 -47.23
C GLY A 193 0.97 -18.01 -48.11
N LEU A 194 -0.01 -18.74 -47.54
CA LEU A 194 -0.91 -19.59 -48.31
C LEU A 194 -1.76 -18.79 -49.31
N ASN A 195 -2.31 -17.64 -48.87
CA ASN A 195 -3.09 -16.76 -49.74
C ASN A 195 -2.24 -16.20 -50.90
N ARG A 196 -0.98 -15.82 -50.64
CA ARG A 196 -0.04 -15.39 -51.69
C ARG A 196 0.24 -16.51 -52.70
N ARG A 197 0.51 -17.74 -52.25
CA ARG A 197 0.71 -18.90 -53.15
C ARG A 197 -0.53 -19.20 -54.00
N LYS A 198 -1.72 -19.16 -53.40
CA LYS A 198 -2.99 -19.33 -54.13
C LYS A 198 -3.19 -18.24 -55.18
N LYS A 199 -2.87 -16.98 -54.86
CA LYS A 199 -2.94 -15.87 -55.81
C LYS A 199 -1.99 -16.10 -56.99
N GLN A 200 -0.73 -16.47 -56.73
CA GLN A 200 0.24 -16.73 -57.79
C GLN A 200 -0.22 -17.86 -58.72
N LEU A 201 -0.68 -18.98 -58.18
CA LEU A 201 -1.20 -20.10 -58.99
C LEU A 201 -2.37 -19.68 -59.89
N LEU A 202 -3.25 -18.77 -59.44
CA LEU A 202 -4.32 -18.26 -60.29
C LEU A 202 -3.79 -17.38 -61.42
N ILE A 203 -2.82 -16.50 -61.12
CA ILE A 203 -2.17 -15.64 -62.11
C ILE A 203 -1.47 -16.49 -63.17
N ASP A 204 -0.68 -17.49 -62.75
CA ASP A 204 0.05 -18.37 -63.68
C ASP A 204 -0.91 -19.16 -64.60
N ARG A 205 -2.05 -19.63 -64.07
CA ARG A 205 -3.07 -20.33 -64.87
C ARG A 205 -3.76 -19.42 -65.89
N ILE A 206 -3.99 -18.15 -65.55
CA ILE A 206 -4.51 -17.14 -66.48
C ILE A 206 -3.47 -16.87 -67.58
N ALA A 207 -2.21 -16.66 -67.20
CA ALA A 207 -1.13 -16.35 -68.14
C ALA A 207 -0.86 -17.48 -69.15
N ASN A 208 -1.03 -18.75 -68.73
CA ASN A 208 -0.85 -19.93 -69.58
C ASN A 208 -2.09 -20.29 -70.42
N ASN A 209 -3.12 -19.44 -70.47
CA ASN A 209 -4.41 -19.71 -71.15
C ASN A 209 -5.13 -20.99 -70.68
N GLU A 210 -4.85 -21.48 -69.46
CA GLU A 210 -5.58 -22.62 -68.88
C GLU A 210 -6.98 -22.22 -68.37
N LEU A 211 -7.21 -20.92 -68.18
CA LEU A 211 -8.49 -20.34 -67.80
C LEU A 211 -8.95 -19.39 -68.91
N HIS A 212 -10.15 -19.63 -69.44
CA HIS A 212 -10.75 -18.77 -70.47
C HIS A 212 -11.20 -17.39 -69.96
N TYR A 213 -11.47 -17.26 -68.66
CA TYR A 213 -11.96 -16.03 -68.04
C TYR A 213 -11.28 -15.84 -66.67
N ALA A 214 -10.80 -14.62 -66.38
CA ALA A 214 -10.20 -14.27 -65.09
C ALA A 214 -11.24 -13.99 -64.00
N ALA A 215 -12.43 -13.50 -64.38
CA ALA A 215 -13.57 -13.27 -63.51
C ALA A 215 -14.88 -13.37 -64.31
N PHE A 216 -15.97 -13.75 -63.64
CA PHE A 216 -17.32 -13.69 -64.20
C PHE A 216 -18.07 -12.52 -63.56
N ILE A 217 -18.50 -11.57 -64.38
CA ILE A 217 -19.29 -10.42 -63.94
C ILE A 217 -20.76 -10.72 -64.23
N LEU A 218 -21.56 -10.88 -63.16
CA LEU A 218 -23.00 -11.10 -63.22
C LEU A 218 -23.70 -9.80 -62.82
N PHE A 219 -24.52 -9.25 -63.71
CA PHE A 219 -25.23 -7.99 -63.50
C PHE A 219 -26.62 -8.02 -64.14
N SER A 220 -27.50 -7.14 -63.66
CA SER A 220 -28.84 -6.97 -64.23
C SER A 220 -28.74 -6.26 -65.58
N SER A 221 -29.63 -6.58 -66.52
CA SER A 221 -29.68 -5.89 -67.82
C SER A 221 -29.95 -4.39 -67.70
N GLN A 222 -30.53 -3.93 -66.58
CA GLN A 222 -30.77 -2.51 -66.30
C GLN A 222 -29.48 -1.73 -66.05
N ASP A 223 -28.40 -2.40 -65.65
CA ASP A 223 -27.13 -1.78 -65.26
C ASP A 223 -26.04 -1.90 -66.36
N ASP A 224 -26.38 -2.36 -67.58
CA ASP A 224 -25.41 -2.70 -68.64
C ASP A 224 -24.51 -1.52 -69.02
N GLU A 225 -25.08 -0.33 -69.19
CA GLU A 225 -24.32 0.86 -69.59
C GLU A 225 -23.29 1.26 -68.53
N PHE A 226 -23.65 1.17 -67.25
CA PHE A 226 -22.76 1.46 -66.13
C PHE A 226 -21.64 0.42 -66.02
N VAL A 227 -21.99 -0.87 -66.14
CA VAL A 227 -21.00 -1.95 -66.04
C VAL A 227 -20.00 -1.87 -67.18
N ARG A 228 -20.44 -1.64 -68.43
CA ARG A 228 -19.55 -1.49 -69.60
C ARG A 228 -18.65 -0.27 -69.52
N SER A 229 -19.18 0.89 -69.15
CA SER A 229 -18.42 2.14 -69.17
C SER A 229 -17.47 2.29 -67.98
N CYS A 230 -17.86 1.82 -66.79
CA CYS A 230 -17.12 2.10 -65.56
C CYS A 230 -16.43 0.86 -64.97
N VAL A 231 -17.10 -0.29 -64.99
CA VAL A 231 -16.59 -1.51 -64.33
C VAL A 231 -15.59 -2.21 -65.24
N TYR A 232 -15.93 -2.47 -66.51
CA TYR A 232 -15.02 -3.15 -67.44
C TYR A 232 -13.73 -2.34 -67.67
N ALA A 233 -13.83 -1.04 -67.95
CA ALA A 233 -12.67 -0.19 -68.22
C ALA A 233 -11.65 -0.20 -67.05
N LYS A 234 -12.12 -0.06 -65.81
CA LYS A 234 -11.25 -0.13 -64.62
C LYS A 234 -10.72 -1.53 -64.35
N PHE A 235 -11.53 -2.56 -64.64
CA PHE A 235 -11.13 -3.94 -64.40
C PHE A 235 -10.03 -4.38 -65.38
N GLU A 236 -10.13 -4.02 -66.66
CA GLU A 236 -9.08 -4.29 -67.65
C GLU A 236 -7.78 -3.57 -67.31
N GLU A 237 -7.83 -2.30 -66.92
CA GLU A 237 -6.66 -1.52 -66.49
C GLU A 237 -5.94 -2.19 -65.30
N TYR A 238 -6.69 -2.62 -64.29
CA TYR A 238 -6.14 -3.29 -63.12
C TYR A 238 -5.52 -4.65 -63.46
N MET A 239 -6.17 -5.44 -64.32
CA MET A 239 -5.69 -6.77 -64.70
C MET A 239 -4.42 -6.70 -65.56
N HIS A 240 -4.33 -5.74 -66.50
CA HIS A 240 -3.11 -5.51 -67.27
C HIS A 240 -1.93 -5.16 -66.36
N HIS A 241 -2.15 -4.27 -65.38
CA HIS A 241 -1.10 -3.87 -64.44
C HIS A 241 -0.59 -5.03 -63.56
N GLU A 242 -1.47 -5.90 -63.06
CA GLU A 242 -1.06 -7.06 -62.23
C GLU A 242 -0.40 -8.20 -63.03
N ILE A 243 -0.77 -8.39 -64.31
CA ILE A 243 -0.19 -9.44 -65.16
C ILE A 243 1.19 -9.02 -65.70
N ASP A 244 1.34 -7.77 -66.16
CA ASP A 244 2.61 -7.30 -66.73
C ASP A 244 3.72 -7.16 -65.67
N CYS A 245 3.40 -6.83 -64.41
CA CYS A 245 4.38 -6.82 -63.31
C CYS A 245 4.99 -8.20 -62.97
N ASN A 246 4.45 -9.31 -63.49
CA ASN A 246 4.98 -10.67 -63.26
C ASN A 246 5.73 -11.23 -64.48
N ARG A 247 5.93 -10.44 -65.55
CA ARG A 247 6.63 -10.85 -66.79
C ARG A 247 8.11 -10.43 -66.87
N GLU A 248 8.64 -9.72 -65.88
CA GLU A 248 10.07 -9.40 -65.70
C GLU A 248 10.71 -10.32 -64.64
#